data_AF-A0A3D4Z6K3-F1
#
_entry.id   AF-A0A3D4Z6K3-F1
#
_cell.length_a   1.000
_cell.length_b   1.000
_cell.length_c   1.000
_cell.angle_alpha   90.00
_cell.angle_beta   90.00
_cell.angle_gamma   90.00
#
_symmetry.space_group_name_H-M   'P 1'
#
loop_
_entity.id
_entity.type
_entity.pdbx_description
1 polymer ?
#
loop_
_entity_poly.entity_id
_entity_poly.type
_entity_poly.pdbx_seq_one_letter_code
_entity_poly.pdbx_strand_id
1 'polypeptide(L)' 'MGSKLWTLKREKITPDLLDRAKKYCEEALAWLAQDRIAESITVFVERANLYQISIGIEMKRPHDDRIKYRYGFIWNANVQ' A
#
# COMPACT_ATOMS: atom_id res chain seq x y z
N MET A 1 10.61 5.75 -0.91
CA MET A 1 10.99 5.17 -2.24
C MET A 1 9.71 4.80 -2.97
N GLY A 2 9.68 4.85 -4.31
CA GLY A 2 8.49 4.45 -5.08
C GLY A 2 8.41 2.93 -5.31
N SER A 3 7.21 2.42 -5.55
CA SER A 3 7.01 0.99 -5.86
C SER A 3 7.48 0.68 -7.27
N LYS A 4 8.27 -0.39 -7.43
CA LYS A 4 8.83 -0.84 -8.73
C LYS A 4 7.78 -1.39 -9.71
N LEU A 5 6.51 -1.04 -9.57
CA LEU A 5 5.40 -1.56 -10.37
C LEU A 5 5.58 -1.31 -11.89
N TRP A 6 6.34 -0.28 -12.26
CA TRP A 6 6.65 0.00 -13.66
C TRP A 6 7.42 -1.15 -14.34
N THR A 7 8.14 -1.99 -13.59
CA THR A 7 8.86 -3.14 -14.16
C THR A 7 7.92 -4.26 -14.57
N LEU A 8 6.70 -4.29 -14.04
CA LEU A 8 5.68 -5.30 -14.33
C LEU A 8 4.81 -4.95 -15.55
N LYS A 9 5.07 -3.78 -16.16
CA LYS A 9 4.22 -3.25 -17.22
C LYS A 9 4.28 -4.16 -18.46
N ARG A 10 3.11 -4.51 -19.00
CA ARG A 10 2.92 -5.38 -20.19
C ARG A 10 3.29 -6.85 -19.99
N GLU A 11 3.64 -7.27 -18.77
CA GLU A 11 3.75 -8.69 -18.45
C GLU A 11 2.36 -9.37 -18.44
N LYS A 12 2.33 -10.69 -18.68
CA LYS A 12 1.08 -11.45 -18.54
C LYS A 12 0.69 -11.50 -17.06
N ILE A 13 -0.61 -11.31 -16.78
CA ILE A 13 -1.13 -11.46 -15.43
C ILE A 13 -1.10 -12.95 -15.04
N THR A 14 -0.14 -13.29 -14.19
CA THR A 14 0.06 -14.61 -13.59
C THR A 14 0.05 -14.48 -12.06
N PRO A 15 -0.13 -15.59 -11.31
CA PRO A 15 -0.01 -15.57 -9.85
C PRO A 15 1.33 -14.96 -9.38
N ASP A 16 2.46 -15.34 -10.01
CA ASP A 16 3.78 -14.76 -9.73
C ASP A 16 3.83 -13.23 -9.88
N LEU A 17 3.17 -12.69 -10.91
CA LEU A 17 3.10 -11.25 -11.11
C LEU A 17 2.34 -10.56 -9.96
N LEU A 18 1.26 -11.18 -9.46
CA LEU A 18 0.50 -10.65 -8.32
C LEU A 18 1.37 -10.63 -7.05
N ASP A 19 2.12 -11.70 -6.80
CA ASP A 19 3.03 -11.80 -5.66
C ASP A 19 4.16 -10.76 -5.73
N ARG A 20 4.77 -10.57 -6.91
CA ARG A 20 5.76 -9.52 -7.13
C ARG A 20 5.18 -8.12 -6.94
N ALA A 21 3.97 -7.86 -7.45
CA ALA A 21 3.30 -6.59 -7.27
C ALA A 21 3.03 -6.31 -5.79
N LYS A 22 2.56 -7.31 -5.03
CA LYS A 22 2.36 -7.22 -3.58
C LYS A 22 3.66 -6.87 -2.87
N LYS A 23 4.73 -7.61 -3.13
CA LYS A 23 6.05 -7.38 -2.55
C LYS A 23 6.58 -5.98 -2.83
N TYR A 24 6.45 -5.49 -4.07
CA TYR A 24 6.91 -4.14 -4.42
C TYR A 24 6.13 -3.04 -3.70
N CYS A 25 4.84 -3.25 -3.45
CA CYS A 25 4.04 -2.33 -2.64
C CYS A 25 4.45 -2.38 -1.16
N GLU A 26 4.60 -3.58 -0.59
CA GLU A 26 5.04 -3.75 0.81
C GLU A 26 6.41 -3.11 1.05
N GLU A 27 7.39 -3.36 0.17
CA GLU A 27 8.71 -2.73 0.26
C GLU A 27 8.65 -1.20 0.14
N ALA A 28 7.81 -0.68 -0.75
CA ALA A 28 7.67 0.77 -0.94
C ALA A 28 6.95 1.47 0.22
N LEU A 29 6.08 0.76 0.94
CA LEU A 29 5.29 1.28 2.06
C LEU A 29 5.91 1.00 3.43
N ALA A 30 6.89 0.10 3.53
CA ALA A 30 7.48 -0.34 4.80
C ALA A 30 7.94 0.82 5.71
N TRP A 31 8.41 1.93 5.13
CA TRP A 31 8.86 3.10 5.88
C TRP A 31 7.76 3.74 6.73
N LEU A 32 6.49 3.64 6.32
CA LEU A 32 5.35 4.20 7.07
C LEU A 32 5.19 3.52 8.44
N ALA A 33 5.47 2.22 8.55
CA ALA A 33 5.49 1.52 9.83
C ALA A 33 6.77 1.84 10.62
N GLN A 34 7.92 1.89 9.94
CA GLN A 34 9.22 2.18 10.57
C GLN A 34 9.23 3.57 11.24
N ASP A 35 8.64 4.56 10.59
CA ASP A 35 8.56 5.94 11.11
C ASP A 35 7.36 6.17 12.04
N ARG A 36 6.66 5.09 12.43
CA ARG A 36 5.45 5.11 13.28
C ARG A 36 4.33 6.01 12.75
N ILE A 37 4.21 6.12 11.43
CA ILE A 37 3.12 6.83 10.76
C ILE A 37 1.88 5.93 10.67
N ALA A 38 2.09 4.63 10.42
CA ALA A 38 1.09 3.57 10.53
C ALA A 38 1.53 2.56 11.60
N GLU A 39 0.57 1.96 12.32
CA GLU A 39 0.84 0.84 13.22
C GLU A 39 1.08 -0.45 12.43
N SER A 40 0.29 -0.65 11.38
CA SER A 40 0.45 -1.76 10.44
C SER A 40 -0.05 -1.37 9.05
N ILE A 41 0.43 -2.09 8.04
CA ILE A 41 0.09 -1.91 6.64
C ILE A 41 -0.10 -3.30 6.04
N THR A 42 -1.25 -3.52 5.41
CA THR A 42 -1.56 -4.77 4.70
C THR A 42 -1.80 -4.44 3.24
N VAL A 43 -1.13 -5.15 2.35
CA VAL A 43 -1.31 -5.02 0.91
C VAL A 43 -2.08 -6.24 0.37
N PHE A 44 -3.13 -5.95 -0.39
CA PHE A 44 -3.92 -6.92 -1.13
C PHE A 44 -3.68 -6.69 -2.62
N VAL A 45 -3.45 -7.78 -3.35
CA VAL A 45 -3.32 -7.73 -4.80
C VAL A 45 -4.15 -8.84 -5.38
N GLU A 46 -5.01 -8.50 -6.33
CA GLU A 46 -5.88 -9.45 -7.00
C GLU A 46 -5.97 -9.16 -8.49
N ARG A 47 -6.33 -10.19 -9.25
CA ARG A 47 -6.68 -10.01 -10.65
C ARG A 47 -8.11 -9.49 -10.73
N ALA A 48 -8.27 -8.24 -11.15
CA ALA A 48 -9.57 -7.60 -11.28
C ALA A 48 -10.33 -8.08 -12.53
N ASN A 49 -9.61 -8.28 -13.64
CA ASN A 49 -10.16 -8.81 -14.88
C ASN A 49 -9.06 -9.42 -15.76
N LEU A 50 -9.37 -9.69 -17.04
CA LEU A 50 -8.43 -10.32 -17.96
C LEU A 50 -7.13 -9.53 -18.15
N TYR A 51 -7.16 -8.21 -18.03
CA TYR A 51 -6.07 -7.30 -18.39
C TYR A 51 -5.66 -6.34 -17.26
N GLN A 52 -6.27 -6.45 -16.08
CA GLN A 52 -6.04 -5.54 -14.97
C GLN A 52 -5.85 -6.29 -13.65
N ILE A 53 -4.97 -5.75 -12.83
CA ILE A 53 -4.82 -6.08 -11.42
C ILE A 53 -5.32 -4.91 -10.56
N SER A 54 -5.89 -5.23 -9.42
CA SER A 54 -6.26 -4.25 -8.38
C SER A 54 -5.31 -4.39 -7.21
N ILE A 55 -4.92 -3.26 -6.63
CA ILE A 55 -4.11 -3.19 -5.41
C ILE A 55 -4.93 -2.45 -4.35
N GLY A 56 -5.22 -3.15 -3.25
CA GLY A 56 -5.83 -2.58 -2.05
C GLY A 56 -4.77 -2.41 -0.97
N ILE A 57 -4.85 -1.32 -0.20
CA ILE A 57 -3.96 -1.07 0.93
C ILE A 57 -4.83 -0.74 2.14
N GLU A 58 -4.69 -1.53 3.19
CA GLU A 58 -5.29 -1.26 4.49
C GLU A 58 -4.19 -0.80 5.46
N MET A 59 -4.46 0.25 6.23
CA MET A 59 -3.51 0.81 7.18
C MET A 59 -4.18 1.06 8.52
N LYS A 60 -3.55 0.58 9.59
CA LYS A 60 -4.00 0.86 10.95
C LYS A 60 -3.30 2.10 11.48
N ARG A 61 -4.07 3.09 11.93
CA ARG A 61 -3.52 4.30 12.55
C ARG A 61 -3.00 3.97 13.96
N PRO A 62 -1.81 4.46 14.36
CA PRO A 62 -1.34 4.34 15.73
C PRO A 62 -2.32 5.04 16.70
N HIS A 63 -2.68 4.37 17.80
CA HIS A 63 -3.59 4.90 18.83
C HIS A 63 -2.95 6.02 19.70
N ASP A 64 -1.73 6.46 19.42
CA ASP A 64 -1.04 7.43 20.28
C ASP A 64 -1.53 8.88 20.04
N ASP A 65 -2.27 9.39 21.02
CA ASP A 65 -2.76 10.77 21.12
C ASP A 65 -1.64 11.84 21.08
N ARG A 66 -0.37 11.44 21.21
CA ARG A 66 0.80 12.34 21.15
C ARG A 66 1.23 12.70 19.72
N ILE A 67 0.74 12.00 18.70
CA ILE A 67 1.00 12.31 17.28
C ILE A 67 -0.09 13.27 16.75
N LYS A 68 -0.34 14.38 17.45
CA LYS A 68 -1.48 15.27 17.14
C LYS A 68 -1.22 16.37 16.11
N TYR A 69 0.02 16.66 15.71
CA TYR A 69 0.30 17.90 14.96
C TYR A 69 1.00 17.79 13.61
N ARG A 70 1.57 16.63 13.23
CA ARG A 70 2.37 16.54 11.98
C ARG A 70 1.71 15.82 10.81
N TYR A 71 0.73 14.94 11.05
CA TYR A 71 0.13 14.09 10.00
C TYR A 71 -1.39 14.15 9.91
N GLY A 72 -2.05 15.06 10.63
CA GLY A 72 -3.52 15.20 10.62
C GLY A 72 -4.10 15.47 9.22
N PHE A 73 -3.29 15.99 8.30
CA PHE A 73 -3.69 16.23 6.92
C PHE A 73 -3.83 14.96 6.06
N ILE A 74 -3.08 13.89 6.36
CA ILE A 74 -3.00 12.70 5.48
C ILE A 74 -4.23 11.78 5.63
N TRP A 75 -4.89 11.79 6.79
CA TRP A 75 -5.99 10.87 7.10
C TRP A 75 -7.39 11.51 7.02
N ASN A 76 -7.48 12.82 6.78
CA ASN A 76 -8.75 13.52 6.57
C ASN A 76 -9.17 13.44 5.09
N ALA A 77 -9.49 12.23 4.63
CA ALA A 77 -10.12 12.03 3.33
C ALA A 77 -11.40 11.21 3.50
N ASN A 78 -12.49 11.94 3.76
CA ASN A 78 -13.90 11.60 3.53
C ASN A 78 -14.39 10.20 3.93
N VAL A 79 -15.05 10.12 5.09
CA VAL A 79 -16.23 9.26 5.25
C VAL A 79 -17.41 10.07 4.73
N GLN A 80 -17.97 9.67 3.59
CA GLN A 80 -19.31 10.07 3.14
C GLN A 80 -20.25 8.88 3.31
#